data_AF-A0A916Q2W3-F1
#
_entry.id   AF-A0A916Q2W3-F1
#
_cell.length_a   1.000
_cell.length_b   1.000
_cell.length_c   1.000
_cell.angle_alpha   90.00
_cell.angle_beta   90.00
_cell.angle_gamma   90.00
#
_symmetry.space_group_name_H-M   'P 1'
#
loop_
_entity.id
_entity.type
_entity.pdbx_description
1 polymer ?
#
loop_
_entity_poly.entity_id
_entity_poly.type
_entity_poly.pdbx_seq_one_letter_code
_entity_poly.pdbx_strand_id
1 'polypeptide(L)' 'MEVFTPPPNIASSWKDVQSVIRVTRSGERDGNAYSTLSYYFSSLPPTSARIAKVIRGHWQIEN' A
#
# COMPACT_ATOMS: atom_id res chain seq x y z
N MET A 1 2.69 -7.86 0.42
CA MET A 1 1.86 -6.71 0.85
C MET A 1 1.40 -6.99 2.25
N GLU A 2 1.50 -5.98 3.12
CA GLU A 2 1.11 -6.07 4.52
C GLU A 2 0.21 -4.88 4.85
N VAL A 3 -0.77 -5.09 5.73
CA VAL A 3 -1.74 -4.07 6.13
C VAL A 3 -1.69 -3.93 7.65
N PHE A 4 -1.59 -2.69 8.11
CA PHE A 4 -1.43 -2.33 9.51
C PHE A 4 -2.57 -1.43 9.96
N THR A 5 -2.88 -1.48 11.25
CA THR A 5 -3.64 -0.41 11.91
C THR A 5 -2.81 0.88 11.86
N PRO A 6 -3.45 2.05 11.71
CA PRO A 6 -2.74 3.33 11.73
C PRO A 6 -1.99 3.52 13.06
N PRO A 7 -0.78 4.11 13.02
CA PRO A 7 -0.06 4.40 14.24
C PRO A 7 -0.80 5.48 15.06
N PRO A 8 -0.73 5.42 16.40
CA PRO A 8 -1.52 6.31 17.27
C PRO A 8 -1.12 7.79 17.16
N ASN A 9 0.06 8.09 16.61
CA ASN A 9 0.58 9.43 16.40
C ASN A 9 0.42 9.93 14.95
N ILE A 10 -0.49 9.36 14.16
CA ILE A 10 -0.79 9.89 12.83
C ILE A 10 -1.29 11.34 12.96
N ALA A 11 -0.83 12.22 12.07
CA ALA A 11 -1.20 13.63 12.15
C ALA A 11 -2.74 13.78 12.02
N SER A 12 -3.31 14.67 12.85
CA SER A 12 -4.77 14.83 12.98
C SER A 12 -5.48 15.25 11.68
N SER A 13 -4.75 15.81 10.72
CA SER A 13 -5.24 16.08 9.36
C SER A 13 -5.69 14.81 8.62
N TRP A 14 -5.20 13.63 9.01
CA TRP A 14 -5.48 12.32 8.41
C TRP A 14 -6.58 11.55 9.16
N LYS A 15 -7.63 12.26 9.58
CA LYS A 15 -8.71 11.76 10.44
C LYS A 15 -9.45 10.50 9.92
N ASP A 16 -9.49 10.31 8.61
CA ASP A 16 -10.25 9.22 7.99
C ASP A 16 -9.39 7.99 7.69
N VAL A 17 -8.08 8.01 8.01
CA VAL A 17 -7.20 6.86 7.76
C VAL A 17 -7.53 5.74 8.73
N GLN A 18 -7.88 4.58 8.17
CA GLN A 18 -8.22 3.36 8.93
C GLN A 18 -7.22 2.23 8.67
N SER A 19 -6.37 2.33 7.66
CA SER A 19 -5.28 1.38 7.43
C SER A 19 -4.07 2.00 6.75
N VAL A 20 -2.91 1.44 7.06
CA VAL A 20 -1.62 1.72 6.40
C VAL A 20 -1.20 0.45 5.67
N ILE A 21 -0.83 0.57 4.40
CA ILE A 21 -0.41 -0.56 3.58
C ILE A 21 1.05 -0.41 3.21
N ARG A 22 1.83 -1.48 3.41
CA ARG A 22 3.18 -1.62 2.88
C ARG A 22 3.18 -2.57 1.68
N VAL A 23 3.76 -2.12 0.58
CA VAL A 23 3.95 -2.92 -0.62
C VAL A 23 5.43 -2.97 -0.95
N THR A 24 6.04 -4.13 -0.75
CA THR A 24 7.34 -4.46 -1.33
C THR A 24 7.10 -5.15 -2.67
N ARG A 25 7.76 -4.67 -3.72
CA ARG A 25 7.82 -5.34 -5.02
C ARG A 25 9.27 -5.59 -5.37
N SER A 26 9.57 -6.78 -5.85
CA SER A 26 10.90 -7.13 -6.35
C SER A 26 10.77 -7.92 -7.64
N GLY A 27 11.77 -7.82 -8.49
CA GLY A 27 11.82 -8.55 -9.75
C GLY A 27 13.08 -8.20 -10.50
N GLU A 28 13.06 -8.46 -11.80
CA GLU A 28 14.15 -8.16 -12.71
C GLU A 28 13.60 -7.31 -13.86
N ARG A 29 14.34 -6.26 -14.24
CA ARG A 29 14.02 -5.39 -15.37
C ARG A 29 15.31 -5.13 -16.15
N ASP A 30 15.31 -5.48 -17.43
CA ASP A 30 16.48 -5.37 -18.31
C ASP A 30 17.76 -6.01 -17.73
N GLY A 31 17.63 -7.21 -17.14
CA GLY A 31 18.77 -7.93 -16.53
C GLY A 31 19.17 -7.44 -15.14
N ASN A 32 18.53 -6.37 -14.63
CA ASN A 32 18.85 -5.79 -13.33
C ASN A 32 17.77 -6.10 -12.30
N ALA A 33 18.18 -6.64 -11.16
CA ALA A 33 17.27 -6.82 -10.03
C ALA A 33 16.80 -5.46 -9.50
N TYR A 34 15.51 -5.36 -9.20
CA TYR A 34 14.94 -4.19 -8.54
C TYR A 34 14.17 -4.61 -7.29
N SER A 35 14.12 -3.69 -6.33
CA SER A 35 13.26 -3.77 -5.16
C SER A 35 12.71 -2.39 -4.87
N THR A 36 11.39 -2.29 -4.73
CA THR A 36 10.68 -1.05 -4.43
C THR A 36 9.82 -1.23 -3.20
N LEU A 37 9.77 -0.19 -2.40
CA LEU A 37 8.94 -0.11 -1.20
C LEU A 37 8.01 1.08 -1.31
N SER A 38 6.71 0.82 -1.23
CA SER A 38 5.67 1.86 -1.28
C SER A 38 4.76 1.76 -0.07
N TYR A 39 4.29 2.92 0.41
CA TYR A 39 3.30 3.02 1.48
C TYR A 39 2.03 3.70 0.96
N TYR A 40 0.87 3.20 1.38
CA TYR A 40 -0.43 3.78 1.07
C TYR A 40 -1.25 3.98 2.34
N PHE A 41 -2.08 5.03 2.36
CA PHE A 41 -3.13 5.22 3.35
C PHE A 41 -4.49 4.92 2.73
N SER A 42 -5.38 4.36 3.54
CA SER A 42 -6.73 4.03 3.13
C SER A 42 -7.71 4.34 4.25
N SER A 43 -8.88 4.84 3.86
CA SER A 43 -10.03 4.98 4.77
C SER A 43 -10.81 3.68 4.95
N LEU A 44 -10.40 2.60 4.28
CA LEU A 44 -10.95 1.26 4.50
C LEU A 44 -10.29 0.57 5.70
N PRO A 45 -11.03 -0.23 6.47
CA PRO A 45 -10.47 -1.06 7.53
C PRO A 45 -9.41 -2.05 7.02
N PRO A 46 -8.44 -2.44 7.86
CA PRO A 46 -7.31 -3.28 7.47
C PRO A 46 -7.71 -4.71 7.06
N THR A 47 -8.92 -5.15 7.40
CA THR A 47 -9.51 -6.46 7.03
C THR A 47 -10.16 -6.46 5.65
N SER A 48 -10.19 -5.32 4.96
CA SER A 48 -10.90 -5.21 3.69
C SER A 48 -10.15 -5.90 2.55
N ALA A 49 -10.71 -7.03 2.06
CA ALA A 49 -10.24 -7.74 0.87
C ALA A 49 -10.17 -6.84 -0.39
N ARG A 50 -10.89 -5.70 -0.38
CA ARG A 50 -10.91 -4.71 -1.45
C ARG A 50 -9.59 -3.97 -1.61
N ILE A 51 -8.82 -3.77 -0.53
CA ILE A 51 -7.57 -2.98 -0.55
C ILE A 51 -6.55 -3.61 -1.50
N ALA A 52 -6.31 -4.92 -1.39
CA ALA A 52 -5.36 -5.63 -2.25
C ALA A 52 -5.80 -5.61 -3.73
N LYS A 53 -7.11 -5.65 -4.02
CA LYS A 53 -7.64 -5.56 -5.38
C LYS A 53 -7.36 -4.19 -5.99
N VAL A 54 -7.62 -3.11 -5.25
CA VAL A 54 -7.42 -1.74 -5.72
C VAL A 54 -5.93 -1.46 -5.97
N ILE A 55 -5.04 -1.83 -5.04
CA ILE A 55 -3.60 -1.59 -5.17
C ILE A 55 -3.00 -2.35 -6.37
N ARG A 56 -3.44 -3.59 -6.60
CA ARG A 56 -3.02 -4.36 -7.79
C ARG A 56 -3.56 -3.76 -9.08
N GLY A 57 -4.80 -3.28 -9.09
CA GLY A 57 -5.38 -2.60 -10.25
C GLY A 57 -4.68 -1.29 -10.59
N HIS A 58 -4.28 -0.50 -9.59
CA HIS A 58 -3.56 0.76 -9.80
C HIS A 58 -2.22 0.56 -10.51
N TRP A 59 -1.51 -0.53 -10.20
CA TRP A 59 -0.24 -0.86 -10.86
C TRP A 59 -0.38 -1.09 -12.38
N GLN A 60 -1.51 -1.65 -12.84
CA GLN A 60 -1.79 -1.85 -14.28
C GLN A 60 -2.07 -0.55 -15.04
N ILE A 61 -2.26 0.57 -14.33
CA ILE A 61 -2.46 1.89 -14.94
C ILE A 61 -1.11 2.62 -15.05
N GLU A 62 -0.17 2.35 -14.13
CA GLU A 62 1.15 2.97 -14.11
C GLU A 62 2.24 2.21 -14.90
N ASN A 63 1.99 0.95 -15.29
CA ASN A 63 2.90 0.10 -16.09
C ASN A 63 2.16 -0.52 -17.28
#